data_AF-A0A2I0QPM3-F1
#
_entry.id   AF-A0A2I0QPM3-F1
#
_cell.length_a   1.000
_cell.length_b   1.000
_cell.length_c   1.000
_cell.angle_alpha   90.00
_cell.angle_beta   90.00
_cell.angle_gamma   90.00
#
_symmetry.space_group_name_H-M   'P 1'
#
loop_
_entity.id
_entity.type
_entity.pdbx_description
1 polymer ?
#
loop_
_entity_poly.entity_id
_entity_poly.type
_entity_poly.pdbx_seq_one_letter_code
_entity_poly.pdbx_strand_id
1 'polypeptide(L)'
;MQNFIFVGFKENLKDMQGENLRNKILSDLKVKSKSIENIRIFDCYLIDGNLDKQELNFIAKNVFADKITQIFAINELLLTNFSELIWVSFKPGVT
;
A
#
# COMPACT_ATOMS: atom_id res chain seq x y z
N MET A 1 1.60 -2.54 -21.44
CA MET A 1 2.28 -3.32 -20.38
C MET A 1 1.61 -2.93 -19.08
N GLN A 2 1.29 -3.87 -18.20
CA GLN A 2 0.64 -3.54 -16.95
C GLN A 2 1.66 -2.97 -15.96
N ASN A 3 1.35 -1.81 -15.38
CA ASN A 3 2.21 -1.17 -14.38
C ASN A 3 1.48 -1.07 -13.04
N PHE A 4 2.24 -1.10 -11.96
CA PHE A 4 1.76 -0.93 -10.59
C PHE A 4 2.39 0.30 -9.97
N ILE A 5 1.58 1.12 -9.30
CA ILE A 5 2.06 2.20 -8.45
C ILE A 5 1.59 1.91 -7.03
N PHE A 6 2.53 1.69 -6.13
CA PHE A 6 2.28 1.53 -4.72
C PHE A 6 2.42 2.88 -4.03
N VAL A 7 1.49 3.22 -3.16
CA VAL A 7 1.52 4.44 -2.37
C VAL A 7 1.26 4.10 -0.91
N GLY A 8 2.05 4.68 -0.01
CA GLY A 8 1.90 4.48 1.43
C GLY A 8 2.45 5.64 2.22
N PHE A 9 2.11 5.68 3.51
CA PHE A 9 2.70 6.65 4.43
C PHE A 9 4.22 6.45 4.53
N LYS A 10 4.92 7.56 4.80
CA LYS A 10 6.33 7.51 5.22
C LYS A 10 6.47 6.67 6.49
N GLU A 11 7.60 5.99 6.66
CA GLU A 11 7.82 5.09 7.81
C GLU A 11 7.75 5.82 9.16
N ASN A 12 8.21 7.07 9.19
CA ASN A 12 8.18 7.92 10.38
C ASN A 12 6.79 8.50 10.69
N LEU A 13 5.78 8.20 9.86
CA LEU A 13 4.41 8.64 10.07
C LEU A 13 3.52 7.46 10.43
N LYS A 14 2.58 7.76 11.33
CA LYS A 14 1.59 6.82 11.84
C LYS A 14 0.59 6.46 10.74
N ASP A 15 0.50 5.18 10.41
CA ASP A 15 -0.55 4.64 9.54
C ASP A 15 -1.78 4.32 10.39
N MET A 16 -2.72 5.25 10.46
CA MET A 16 -3.95 5.06 11.24
C MET A 16 -4.82 3.92 10.69
N GLN A 17 -4.79 3.66 9.38
CA GLN A 17 -5.59 2.58 8.80
C GLN A 17 -5.03 1.21 9.20
N GLY A 18 -3.70 1.06 9.11
CA GLY A 18 -2.99 -0.12 9.58
C GLY A 18 -3.23 -0.40 11.07
N GLU A 19 -3.16 0.63 11.92
CA GLU A 19 -3.45 0.46 13.35
C GLU A 19 -4.89 0.07 13.64
N ASN A 20 -5.86 0.70 12.96
CA ASN A 20 -7.27 0.36 13.15
C ASN A 20 -7.56 -1.08 12.71
N LEU A 21 -7.01 -1.51 11.58
CA LEU A 21 -7.14 -2.88 11.09
C LEU A 21 -6.50 -3.87 12.07
N ARG A 22 -5.29 -3.58 12.57
CA ARG A 22 -4.62 -4.39 13.59
C ARG A 22 -5.50 -4.56 14.82
N ASN A 23 -6.01 -3.46 15.37
CA ASN A 23 -6.85 -3.50 16.57
C ASN A 23 -8.15 -4.29 16.33
N LYS A 24 -8.75 -4.14 15.15
CA LYS A 24 -9.92 -4.92 14.75
C LYS A 24 -9.63 -6.41 14.69
N ILE A 25 -8.56 -6.83 14.03
CA ILE A 25 -8.16 -8.25 13.94
C ILE A 25 -7.92 -8.84 15.34
N LEU A 26 -7.19 -8.12 16.19
CA LEU A 26 -6.92 -8.56 17.56
C LEU A 26 -8.21 -8.76 18.37
N SER A 27 -9.17 -7.84 18.21
CA SER A 27 -10.47 -7.89 18.88
C SER A 27 -11.35 -9.01 18.35
N ASP A 28 -11.55 -9.07 17.02
CA ASP A 28 -12.47 -10.00 16.37
C ASP A 28 -12.00 -11.47 16.53
N LEU A 29 -10.69 -11.72 16.45
CA LEU A 29 -10.11 -13.06 16.58
C LEU A 29 -9.73 -13.42 18.01
N LYS A 30 -9.91 -12.50 18.99
CA LYS A 30 -9.53 -12.69 20.41
C LYS A 30 -8.09 -13.15 20.60
N VAL A 31 -7.18 -12.66 19.74
CA VAL A 31 -5.75 -12.98 19.81
C VAL A 31 -4.99 -11.97 20.67
N LYS A 32 -3.83 -12.35 21.19
CA LYS A 32 -3.04 -11.49 22.09
C LYS A 32 -2.49 -10.28 21.34
N SER A 33 -2.39 -9.13 22.02
CA SER A 33 -1.85 -7.89 21.43
C SER A 33 -0.43 -8.03 20.87
N LYS A 34 0.36 -8.99 21.37
CA LYS A 34 1.71 -9.27 20.88
C LYS A 34 1.76 -10.14 19.61
N SER A 35 0.62 -10.67 19.15
CA SER A 35 0.57 -11.56 17.97
C SER A 35 0.74 -10.81 16.65
N ILE A 36 0.52 -9.50 16.63
CA ILE A 36 0.73 -8.64 15.46
C ILE A 36 1.49 -7.41 15.95
N GLU A 37 2.72 -7.22 15.49
CA GLU A 37 3.53 -6.05 15.87
C GLU A 37 3.00 -4.79 15.18
N ASN A 38 2.89 -4.82 13.85
CA ASN A 38 2.44 -3.69 13.05
C ASN A 38 1.72 -4.18 11.79
N ILE A 39 0.87 -3.33 11.21
CA ILE A 39 0.30 -3.50 9.88
C ILE A 39 0.53 -2.20 9.13
N ARG A 40 1.07 -2.30 7.91
CA ARG A 40 1.18 -1.19 6.96
C ARG A 40 0.26 -1.45 5.79
N ILE A 41 -0.53 -0.45 5.43
CA ILE A 41 -1.44 -0.52 4.29
C ILE A 41 -0.87 0.35 3.17
N PHE A 42 -0.90 -0.21 1.96
CA PHE A 42 -0.50 0.46 0.74
C PHE A 42 -1.67 0.44 -0.23
N ASP A 43 -1.92 1.58 -0.87
CA ASP A 43 -2.78 1.63 -2.04
C ASP A 43 -1.96 1.16 -3.25
N CYS A 44 -2.54 0.24 -4.03
CA CYS A 44 -1.95 -0.23 -5.28
C CYS A 44 -2.82 0.19 -6.46
N TYR A 45 -2.29 1.08 -7.30
CA TYR A 45 -2.93 1.51 -8.53
C TYR A 45 -2.45 0.66 -9.70
N LEU A 46 -3.39 -0.07 -10.29
CA LEU A 46 -3.18 -0.82 -11.52
C LEU A 46 -3.34 0.13 -12.71
N ILE A 47 -2.25 0.36 -13.44
CA ILE A 47 -2.26 1.24 -14.60
C ILE A 47 -2.31 0.38 -15.87
N ASP A 48 -3.50 0.37 -16.49
CA ASP A 48 -3.68 -0.19 -17.82
C ASP A 48 -3.44 0.90 -18.87
N GLY A 49 -2.24 0.88 -19.45
CA GLY A 49 -1.82 1.88 -20.42
C GLY A 49 -0.37 1.71 -20.84
N ASN A 50 0.01 2.36 -21.94
CA ASN A 50 1.39 2.37 -22.42
C ASN A 50 2.07 3.68 -22.00
N LEU A 51 2.27 3.84 -20.70
CA LEU A 51 2.99 4.98 -20.14
C LEU A 51 4.48 4.66 -20.02
N ASP A 52 5.31 5.63 -20.36
CA ASP A 52 6.74 5.53 -20.14
C ASP A 52 7.13 5.80 -18.67
N LYS A 53 8.42 5.65 -18.36
CA LYS A 53 8.93 5.84 -17.00
C LYS A 53 8.74 7.28 -16.49
N GLN A 54 8.84 8.29 -17.35
CA GLN A 54 8.68 9.69 -16.95
C GLN A 54 7.23 10.00 -16.62
N GLU A 55 6.30 9.49 -17.44
CA GLU A 55 4.86 9.62 -17.24
C GLU A 55 4.42 8.89 -15.96
N LEU A 56 4.86 7.65 -15.74
CA LEU A 56 4.57 6.89 -14.51
C LEU A 56 5.07 7.64 -13.26
N ASN A 57 6.28 8.20 -13.31
CA ASN A 57 6.80 9.00 -12.20
C ASN A 57 6.01 10.28 -11.99
N PHE A 58 5.58 10.94 -13.08
CA PHE A 58 4.79 12.15 -13.00
C PHE A 58 3.45 11.88 -12.30
N ILE A 59 2.71 10.85 -12.71
CA ILE A 59 1.41 10.54 -12.11
C ILE A 59 1.56 10.04 -10.67
N ALA A 60 2.54 9.19 -10.38
CA ALA A 60 2.78 8.72 -9.02
C ALA A 60 3.05 9.87 -8.05
N LYS A 61 3.92 10.81 -8.45
CA LYS A 61 4.32 11.96 -7.63
C LYS A 61 3.28 13.07 -7.52
N ASN A 62 2.49 13.31 -8.56
CA ASN A 62 1.62 14.49 -8.64
C ASN A 62 0.13 14.18 -8.53
N VAL A 63 -0.28 12.94 -8.74
CA VAL A 63 -1.69 12.54 -8.74
C VAL A 63 -1.98 11.59 -7.57
N PHE A 64 -1.19 10.53 -7.42
CA PHE A 64 -1.53 9.47 -6.46
C PHE A 64 -0.94 9.68 -5.06
N ALA A 65 0.29 10.16 -4.95
CA ALA A 65 0.95 10.35 -3.66
C ALA A 65 0.81 11.79 -3.13
N ASP A 66 0.42 11.92 -1.86
CA ASP A 66 0.60 13.14 -1.10
C ASP A 66 2.10 13.36 -0.82
N LYS A 67 2.67 14.44 -1.36
CA LYS A 67 4.12 14.72 -1.30
C LYS A 67 4.64 14.92 0.14
N ILE A 68 3.76 15.30 1.06
CA ILE A 68 4.14 15.65 2.43
C ILE A 68 4.18 14.39 3.29
N THR A 69 3.20 13.50 3.15
CA THR A 69 2.96 12.40 4.08
C THR A 69 3.23 11.02 3.49
N GLN A 70 3.25 10.89 2.17
CA GLN A 70 3.35 9.61 1.48
C GLN A 70 4.61 9.48 0.63
N ILE A 71 4.93 8.23 0.32
CA ILE A 71 5.97 7.79 -0.62
C ILE A 71 5.34 6.81 -1.61
N PHE A 72 6.00 6.60 -2.74
CA PHE A 72 5.54 5.67 -3.77
C PHE A 72 6.67 4.84 -4.35
N ALA A 73 6.29 3.70 -4.92
CA ALA A 73 7.16 2.80 -5.67
C ALA A 73 6.45 2.35 -6.96
N ILE A 74 7.20 2.16 -8.03
CA ILE A 74 6.66 1.80 -9.34
C ILE A 74 7.20 0.43 -9.74
N ASN A 75 6.30 -0.51 -9.99
CA ASN A 75 6.62 -1.90 -10.36
C ASN A 75 7.51 -2.64 -9.34
N GLU A 76 7.56 -2.17 -8.10
CA GLU A 76 8.33 -2.76 -6.99
C GLU A 76 7.66 -2.48 -5.64
N LEU A 77 8.00 -3.25 -4.62
CA LEU A 77 7.43 -3.09 -3.28
C LEU A 77 7.96 -1.82 -2.60
N LEU A 78 7.08 -1.13 -1.86
CA LEU A 78 7.43 0.10 -1.16
C LEU A 78 8.31 -0.15 0.07
N LEU A 79 8.09 -1.27 0.76
CA LEU A 79 8.86 -1.72 1.92
C LEU A 79 9.25 -3.19 1.71
N THR A 80 10.39 -3.58 2.25
CA THR A 80 10.89 -4.97 2.20
C THR A 80 11.03 -5.60 3.58
N ASN A 81 10.84 -4.84 4.65
CA ASN A 81 10.92 -5.32 6.03
C ASN A 81 9.53 -5.68 6.56
N PHE A 82 9.05 -6.88 6.23
CA PHE A 82 7.83 -7.46 6.76
C PHE A 82 7.98 -8.98 6.85
N SER A 83 7.21 -9.62 7.75
CA SER A 83 7.16 -11.08 7.83
C SER A 83 6.16 -11.67 6.84
N GLU A 84 5.10 -10.94 6.52
CA GLU A 84 4.00 -11.39 5.66
C GLU A 84 3.54 -10.28 4.71
N LEU A 85 3.21 -10.64 3.47
CA LEU A 85 2.60 -9.76 2.47
C LEU A 85 1.22 -10.30 2.07
N ILE A 86 0.20 -9.47 2.22
CA ILE A 86 -1.17 -9.79 1.83
C ILE A 86 -1.58 -8.87 0.69
N TRP A 87 -1.88 -9.45 -0.48
CA TRP A 87 -2.39 -8.72 -1.64
C TRP A 87 -3.90 -8.87 -1.76
N VAL A 88 -4.61 -7.76 -1.89
CA VAL A 88 -6.07 -7.75 -2.10
C VAL A 88 -6.37 -6.96 -3.36
N SER A 89 -7.06 -7.58 -4.31
CA SER A 89 -7.52 -6.94 -5.54
C SER A 89 -8.94 -7.34 -5.88
N PHE A 90 -9.57 -6.61 -6.79
CA PHE A 90 -10.84 -7.03 -7.38
C PHE A 90 -10.71 -8.40 -8.03
N LYS A 91 -11.83 -9.15 -8.02
CA LYS A 91 -11.92 -10.39 -8.78
C LYS A 91 -11.86 -10.09 -10.28
N PRO A 92 -11.29 -11.00 -11.10
CA PRO A 92 -11.32 -10.83 -12.55
C PRO A 92 -12.73 -10.57 -13.08
N GLY A 93 -12.88 -9.53 -13.91
CA GLY A 93 -14.17 -9.12 -14.48
C GLY A 93 -15.01 -8.20 -13.60
N VAL A 94 -14.49 -7.75 -12.45
CA VAL A 94 -15.11 -6.72 -11.61
C VAL A 94 -14.37 -5.40 -11.79
N THR A 95 -15.12 -4.32 -12.03
CA THR A 95 -14.64 -2.94 -12.14
C THR A 95 -15.21 -2.09 -11.02
#